data_AF-A0A6P5IJX2-F1
#
_entry.id   AF-A0A6P5IJX2-F1
#
_cell.length_a   1.000
_cell.length_b   1.000
_cell.length_c   1.000
_cell.angle_alpha   90.00
_cell.angle_beta   90.00
_cell.angle_gamma   90.00
#
_symmetry.space_group_name_H-M   'P 1'
#
loop_
_entity.id
_entity.type
_entity.pdbx_description
1 polymer ?
#
loop_
_entity_poly.entity_id
_entity_poly.type
_entity_poly.pdbx_seq_one_letter_code
_entity_poly.pdbx_strand_id
1 'polypeptide(L)'
;MAASMSVSRGIQWLGTAARRVTPLGARAASGLRKDMLPGPYPRTPEERAAAAKKYNMRVEDYEPYPDDGFGRGDYPKLPDHSQHGRDPWYDWDHSELRLNWGEPMHFDFDIYTRNRVDTSSTPVSWNTMYKCFFGFFGFMMFMFWLGQVFPSYQPVSPKQYPYNNLYLERGGDPNVDPEPVIHYEI
;
A
#
# COMPACT_ATOMS: atom_id res chain seq x y z
N MET A 1 -9.51 -95.13 29.19
CA MET A 1 -10.15 -94.26 30.18
C MET A 1 -10.52 -92.94 29.51
N ALA A 2 -11.74 -92.47 29.79
CA ALA A 2 -12.27 -91.11 29.68
C ALA A 2 -12.34 -90.41 28.30
N ALA A 3 -13.58 -90.04 27.97
CA ALA A 3 -14.05 -89.18 26.90
C ALA A 3 -13.69 -87.69 27.09
N SER A 4 -13.81 -86.88 26.02
CA SER A 4 -14.74 -85.72 25.97
C SER A 4 -14.39 -84.67 24.89
N MET A 5 -15.26 -84.64 23.85
CA MET A 5 -15.87 -83.51 23.11
C MET A 5 -15.12 -82.21 22.73
N SER A 6 -15.10 -82.00 21.39
CA SER A 6 -15.64 -80.87 20.60
C SER A 6 -15.34 -79.41 20.99
N VAL A 7 -14.96 -78.57 20.01
CA VAL A 7 -15.75 -77.38 19.58
C VAL A 7 -15.06 -76.61 18.42
N SER A 8 -15.86 -76.44 17.36
CA SER A 8 -15.93 -75.41 16.30
C SER A 8 -14.70 -74.88 15.56
N ARG A 9 -14.72 -75.16 14.24
CA ARG A 9 -14.16 -74.36 13.14
C ARG A 9 -14.75 -72.94 13.11
N GLY A 10 -13.95 -71.93 12.78
CA GLY A 10 -14.48 -70.69 12.19
C GLY A 10 -13.54 -69.49 12.17
N ILE A 11 -13.25 -69.03 10.94
CA ILE A 11 -13.08 -67.63 10.52
C ILE A 11 -11.70 -67.00 10.75
N GLN A 12 -10.87 -67.01 9.69
CA GLN A 12 -10.02 -65.87 9.33
C GLN A 12 -9.62 -65.99 7.85
N TRP A 13 -10.51 -65.54 6.97
CA TRP A 13 -10.21 -65.18 5.59
C TRP A 13 -10.98 -63.90 5.31
N LEU A 14 -10.26 -62.85 4.92
CA LEU A 14 -10.68 -61.78 4.00
C LEU A 14 -9.68 -60.61 4.13
N GLY A 15 -8.58 -60.73 3.40
CA GLY A 15 -7.64 -59.65 3.15
C GLY A 15 -7.51 -59.40 1.65
N THR A 16 -8.58 -59.00 0.97
CA THR A 16 -8.52 -58.46 -0.40
C THR A 16 -9.85 -57.83 -0.79
N ALA A 17 -9.77 -56.60 -1.32
CA ALA A 17 -10.71 -55.92 -2.22
C ALA A 17 -11.28 -54.58 -1.68
N ALA A 18 -10.48 -53.52 -1.81
CA ALA A 18 -11.02 -52.16 -2.00
C ALA A 18 -9.93 -51.22 -2.56
N ARG A 19 -9.41 -51.48 -3.77
CA ARG A 19 -8.85 -50.40 -4.58
C ARG A 19 -10.03 -49.56 -5.05
N ARG A 20 -10.33 -48.50 -4.29
CA ARG A 20 -11.30 -47.47 -4.67
C ARG A 20 -10.89 -46.91 -6.03
N VAL A 21 -11.74 -47.11 -7.03
CA VAL A 21 -11.72 -46.32 -8.26
C VAL A 21 -12.14 -44.92 -7.85
N THR A 22 -11.18 -44.03 -7.61
CA THR A 22 -11.45 -42.60 -7.52
C THR A 22 -11.84 -42.12 -8.91
N PRO A 23 -13.00 -41.48 -9.10
CA PRO A 23 -13.31 -40.84 -10.37
C PRO A 23 -12.35 -39.66 -10.54
N LEU A 24 -11.35 -39.85 -11.40
CA LEU A 24 -10.51 -38.76 -11.91
C LEU A 24 -11.40 -37.88 -12.80
N GLY A 25 -11.74 -36.69 -12.31
CA GLY A 25 -12.28 -35.62 -13.14
C GLY A 25 -13.75 -35.27 -12.92
N ALA A 26 -14.16 -34.99 -11.68
CA ALA A 26 -15.24 -34.03 -11.49
C ALA A 26 -14.66 -32.64 -11.77
N ARG A 27 -14.85 -32.08 -12.98
CA ARG A 27 -14.65 -30.64 -13.19
C ARG A 27 -15.58 -29.94 -12.20
N ALA A 28 -15.02 -29.17 -11.27
CA ALA A 28 -15.82 -28.33 -10.38
C ALA A 28 -16.69 -27.41 -11.26
N ALA A 29 -18.01 -27.63 -11.25
CA ALA A 29 -18.99 -26.81 -11.98
C ALA A 29 -19.17 -25.41 -11.37
N SER A 30 -18.27 -25.01 -10.47
CA SER A 30 -18.21 -23.71 -9.79
C SER A 30 -17.28 -22.70 -10.48
N GLY A 31 -16.77 -23.00 -11.67
CA GLY A 31 -15.86 -22.11 -12.39
C GLY A 31 -16.59 -21.01 -13.15
N LEU A 32 -16.04 -19.79 -13.15
CA LEU A 32 -16.50 -18.75 -14.07
C LEU A 32 -16.35 -19.24 -15.51
N ARG A 33 -17.39 -19.01 -16.30
CA ARG A 33 -17.39 -19.27 -17.75
C ARG A 33 -16.44 -18.27 -18.45
N LYS A 34 -15.79 -18.69 -19.54
CA LYS A 34 -14.75 -17.88 -20.21
C LYS A 34 -15.27 -16.54 -20.72
N ASP A 35 -16.53 -16.48 -21.12
CA ASP A 35 -17.23 -15.28 -21.57
C ASP A 35 -17.51 -14.27 -20.44
N MET A 36 -17.37 -14.65 -19.16
CA MET A 36 -17.42 -13.72 -18.02
C MET A 36 -16.05 -13.14 -17.66
N LEU A 37 -14.97 -13.65 -18.25
CA LEU A 37 -13.63 -13.15 -17.98
C LEU A 37 -13.33 -11.91 -18.84
N PRO A 38 -12.41 -11.04 -18.40
CA PRO A 38 -11.89 -9.95 -19.23
C PRO A 38 -11.29 -10.45 -20.55
N GLY A 39 -11.48 -9.66 -21.60
CA GLY A 39 -11.12 -9.97 -22.97
C GLY A 39 -10.32 -8.85 -23.65
N PRO A 40 -10.08 -8.96 -24.97
CA PRO A 40 -9.43 -7.91 -25.75
C PRO A 40 -10.34 -6.68 -25.93
N TYR A 41 -9.75 -5.54 -26.30
CA TYR A 41 -10.45 -4.27 -26.49
C TYR A 41 -11.63 -4.39 -27.49
N PRO A 42 -12.85 -3.95 -27.13
CA PRO A 42 -14.02 -4.05 -28.01
C PRO A 42 -13.98 -2.99 -29.10
N ARG A 43 -14.00 -3.41 -30.38
CA ARG A 43 -13.91 -2.49 -31.53
C ARG A 43 -15.27 -2.22 -32.16
N THR A 44 -16.20 -3.17 -32.05
CA THR A 44 -17.55 -3.02 -32.61
C THR A 44 -18.55 -2.55 -31.55
N PRO A 45 -19.64 -1.86 -31.94
CA PRO A 45 -20.71 -1.49 -31.02
C PRO A 45 -21.39 -2.71 -30.37
N GLU A 46 -21.48 -3.82 -31.08
CA GLU A 46 -22.05 -5.08 -30.58
C GLU A 46 -21.14 -5.72 -29.52
N GLU A 47 -19.83 -5.77 -29.75
CA GLU A 47 -18.84 -6.20 -28.75
C GLU A 47 -18.86 -5.30 -27.52
N ARG A 48 -19.02 -3.99 -27.73
CA ARG A 48 -19.16 -3.02 -26.64
C ARG A 48 -20.40 -3.29 -25.80
N ALA A 49 -21.55 -3.55 -26.45
CA ALA A 49 -22.79 -3.88 -25.75
C ALA A 49 -22.70 -5.21 -24.99
N ALA A 50 -22.02 -6.21 -25.57
CA ALA A 50 -21.75 -7.48 -24.91
C ALA A 50 -20.81 -7.32 -23.70
N ALA A 51 -19.76 -6.50 -23.83
CA ALA A 51 -18.83 -6.20 -22.74
C ALA A 51 -19.51 -5.41 -21.60
N ALA A 52 -20.31 -4.39 -21.91
CA ALA A 52 -21.09 -3.66 -20.91
C ALA A 52 -22.02 -4.61 -20.13
N LYS A 53 -22.71 -5.51 -20.84
CA LYS A 53 -23.56 -6.55 -20.22
C LYS A 53 -22.75 -7.52 -19.35
N LYS A 54 -21.52 -7.88 -19.76
CA LYS A 54 -20.61 -8.74 -19.00
C LYS A 54 -20.20 -8.12 -17.66
N TYR A 55 -19.94 -6.81 -17.64
CA TYR A 55 -19.55 -6.05 -16.44
C TYR A 55 -20.73 -5.44 -15.67
N ASN A 56 -21.97 -5.85 -15.97
CA ASN A 56 -23.19 -5.35 -15.32
C ASN A 56 -23.37 -3.81 -15.44
N MET A 57 -22.86 -3.20 -16.51
CA MET A 57 -22.95 -1.77 -16.79
C MET A 57 -23.93 -1.47 -17.93
N ARG A 58 -24.40 -0.23 -18.01
CA ARG A 58 -25.12 0.28 -19.17
C ARG A 58 -24.14 0.49 -20.32
N VAL A 59 -24.60 0.30 -21.56
CA VAL A 59 -23.76 0.46 -22.76
C VAL A 59 -23.28 1.92 -22.92
N GLU A 60 -24.10 2.88 -22.46
CA GLU A 60 -23.81 4.32 -22.50
C GLU A 60 -22.70 4.73 -21.52
N ASP A 61 -22.70 4.14 -20.32
CA ASP A 61 -21.73 4.44 -19.26
C ASP A 61 -20.44 3.59 -19.39
N TYR A 62 -20.44 2.60 -20.28
CA TYR A 62 -19.30 1.72 -20.50
C TYR A 62 -18.28 2.37 -21.43
N GLU A 63 -17.20 2.86 -20.82
CA GLU A 63 -16.03 3.35 -21.51
C GLU A 63 -14.84 2.41 -21.26
N PRO A 64 -14.30 1.72 -22.28
CA PRO A 64 -13.06 0.98 -22.12
C PRO A 64 -11.85 1.93 -22.07
N TYR A 65 -10.74 1.46 -21.48
CA TYR A 65 -9.47 2.15 -21.60
C TYR A 65 -8.98 2.21 -23.06
N PRO A 66 -8.21 3.25 -23.46
CA PRO A 66 -7.63 3.33 -24.80
C PRO A 66 -6.75 2.12 -25.14
N ASP A 67 -6.78 1.68 -26.41
CA ASP A 67 -6.02 0.54 -26.95
C ASP A 67 -4.54 0.93 -27.20
N ASP A 68 -3.84 1.29 -26.13
CA ASP A 68 -2.43 1.75 -26.16
C ASP A 68 -1.44 0.58 -25.94
N GLY A 69 -1.91 -0.67 -25.94
CA GLY A 69 -1.07 -1.85 -25.72
C GLY A 69 -0.67 -2.10 -24.25
N PHE A 70 -1.17 -1.32 -23.29
CA PHE A 70 -0.93 -1.52 -21.84
C PHE A 70 -1.66 -2.73 -21.24
N GLY A 71 -2.37 -3.53 -22.04
CA GLY A 71 -2.98 -4.79 -21.58
C GLY A 71 -4.26 -4.62 -20.75
N ARG A 72 -4.92 -3.46 -20.80
CA ARG A 72 -6.20 -3.23 -20.09
C ARG A 72 -7.41 -3.91 -20.75
N GLY A 73 -7.31 -4.21 -22.05
CA GLY A 73 -8.31 -5.00 -22.78
C GLY A 73 -9.69 -4.35 -22.80
N ASP A 74 -10.72 -5.12 -22.46
CA ASP A 74 -12.10 -4.66 -22.33
C ASP A 74 -12.49 -4.24 -20.90
N TYR A 75 -11.54 -3.99 -20.01
CA TYR A 75 -11.88 -3.57 -18.66
C TYR A 75 -12.50 -2.15 -18.64
N PRO A 76 -13.60 -1.92 -17.90
CA PRO A 76 -14.23 -0.60 -17.83
C PRO A 76 -13.31 0.41 -17.13
N LYS A 77 -13.20 1.60 -17.72
CA LYS A 77 -12.58 2.77 -17.12
C LYS A 77 -13.59 3.46 -16.23
N LEU A 78 -13.57 3.09 -14.94
CA LEU A 78 -14.39 3.76 -13.94
C LEU A 78 -13.79 5.13 -13.58
N PRO A 79 -14.60 6.07 -13.04
CA PRO A 79 -14.09 7.33 -12.53
C PRO A 79 -13.02 7.12 -11.43
N ASP A 80 -11.95 7.91 -11.48
CA ASP A 80 -10.82 7.86 -10.55
C ASP A 80 -11.18 8.48 -9.18
N HIS A 81 -12.15 7.87 -8.49
CA HIS A 81 -12.61 8.26 -7.15
C HIS A 81 -12.24 7.21 -6.11
N SER A 82 -11.66 7.66 -5.01
CA SER A 82 -11.40 6.80 -3.85
C SER A 82 -12.68 6.33 -3.17
N GLN A 83 -12.60 5.18 -2.50
CA GLN A 83 -13.74 4.61 -1.77
C GLN A 83 -14.22 5.50 -0.59
N HIS A 84 -13.44 6.51 -0.19
CA HIS A 84 -13.85 7.50 0.81
C HIS A 84 -15.02 8.38 0.33
N GLY A 85 -15.10 8.66 -0.97
CA GLY A 85 -16.14 9.52 -1.55
C GLY A 85 -17.53 8.87 -1.63
N ARG A 86 -17.62 7.55 -1.43
CA ARG A 86 -18.89 6.82 -1.41
C ARG A 86 -19.66 7.07 -0.12
N ASP A 87 -20.99 7.06 -0.20
CA ASP A 87 -21.89 7.30 0.93
C ASP A 87 -21.59 6.36 2.11
N PRO A 88 -21.21 6.88 3.29
CA PRO A 88 -20.97 6.05 4.46
C PRO A 88 -22.24 5.48 5.11
N TRP A 89 -23.44 5.99 4.78
CA TRP A 89 -24.69 5.64 5.46
C TRP A 89 -25.50 4.56 4.75
N TYR A 90 -25.22 4.34 3.47
CA TYR A 90 -25.78 3.23 2.72
C TYR A 90 -25.25 1.88 3.23
N ASP A 91 -26.12 0.87 3.28
CA ASP A 91 -25.78 -0.48 3.72
C ASP A 91 -25.11 -1.25 2.57
N TRP A 92 -23.76 -1.21 2.54
CA TRP A 92 -22.95 -1.87 1.52
C TRP A 92 -22.73 -3.35 1.84
N ASP A 93 -22.79 -4.22 0.83
CA ASP A 93 -22.48 -5.65 1.00
C ASP A 93 -21.07 -5.86 1.58
N HIS A 94 -20.09 -5.08 1.10
CA HIS A 94 -18.76 -5.01 1.67
C HIS A 94 -18.58 -3.67 2.40
N SER A 95 -19.07 -3.60 3.65
CA SER A 95 -19.04 -2.39 4.48
C SER A 95 -17.65 -1.75 4.64
N GLU A 96 -16.60 -2.56 4.73
CA GLU A 96 -15.23 -2.06 4.83
C GLU A 96 -14.80 -1.34 3.55
N LEU A 97 -15.14 -1.89 2.39
CA LEU A 97 -14.74 -1.38 1.07
C LEU A 97 -15.72 -0.36 0.49
N ARG A 98 -16.96 -0.31 1.00
CA ARG A 98 -18.10 0.41 0.41
C ARG A 98 -18.38 -0.03 -1.03
N LEU A 99 -18.50 -1.33 -1.25
CA LEU A 99 -18.72 -1.93 -2.56
C LEU A 99 -19.88 -2.92 -2.50
N ASN A 100 -20.74 -2.91 -3.51
CA ASN A 100 -21.83 -3.88 -3.65
C ASN A 100 -21.39 -5.10 -4.45
N TRP A 101 -22.08 -6.22 -4.23
CA TRP A 101 -21.90 -7.42 -5.03
C TRP A 101 -22.34 -7.20 -6.48
N GLY A 102 -21.50 -7.61 -7.43
CA GLY A 102 -21.77 -7.45 -8.87
C GLY A 102 -21.46 -6.07 -9.45
N GLU A 103 -20.99 -5.13 -8.63
CA GLU A 103 -20.48 -3.85 -9.11
C GLU A 103 -19.08 -4.02 -9.74
N PRO A 104 -18.78 -3.40 -10.91
CA PRO A 104 -17.44 -3.43 -11.46
C PRO A 104 -16.45 -2.73 -10.52
N MET A 105 -15.29 -3.34 -10.31
CA MET A 105 -14.24 -2.81 -9.44
C MET A 105 -13.34 -1.85 -10.22
N HIS A 106 -12.84 -0.78 -9.58
CA HIS A 106 -11.86 0.10 -10.22
C HIS A 106 -10.58 -0.68 -10.59
N PHE A 107 -9.91 -0.33 -11.70
CA PHE A 107 -8.67 -1.00 -12.10
C PHE A 107 -7.59 -0.87 -11.00
N ASP A 108 -7.36 0.37 -10.53
CA ASP A 108 -6.45 0.71 -9.43
C ASP A 108 -7.14 0.67 -8.04
N PHE A 109 -8.05 -0.29 -7.82
CA PHE A 109 -8.81 -0.40 -6.57
C PHE A 109 -7.91 -0.57 -5.33
N ASP A 110 -6.75 -1.21 -5.52
CA ASP A 110 -5.75 -1.40 -4.48
C ASP A 110 -5.14 -0.07 -4.00
N ILE A 111 -5.11 0.98 -4.83
CA ILE A 111 -4.64 2.33 -4.44
C ILE A 111 -5.77 3.13 -3.80
N TYR A 112 -7.00 2.93 -4.28
CA TYR A 112 -8.20 3.64 -3.84
C TYR A 112 -8.95 2.99 -2.68
N THR A 113 -8.35 1.98 -2.05
CA THR A 113 -8.86 1.41 -0.81
C THR A 113 -8.86 2.48 0.29
N ARG A 114 -9.82 2.40 1.22
CA ARG A 114 -10.01 3.40 2.31
C ARG A 114 -8.80 3.59 3.25
N ASN A 115 -7.81 2.72 3.20
CA ASN A 115 -6.58 2.83 4.01
C ASN A 115 -5.42 3.52 3.27
N ARG A 116 -5.63 3.98 2.03
CA ARG A 116 -4.57 4.49 1.14
C ARG A 116 -4.90 5.88 0.61
N VAL A 117 -4.95 6.05 -0.72
CA VAL A 117 -5.06 7.36 -1.37
C VAL A 117 -6.52 7.82 -1.32
N ASP A 118 -6.72 9.02 -0.79
CA ASP A 118 -8.01 9.69 -0.74
C ASP A 118 -8.08 10.80 -1.79
N THR A 119 -9.18 10.83 -2.53
CA THR A 119 -9.51 11.83 -3.55
C THR A 119 -10.69 12.71 -3.12
N SER A 120 -11.07 12.69 -1.85
CA SER A 120 -12.13 13.52 -1.30
C SER A 120 -11.82 15.01 -1.49
N SER A 121 -12.86 15.82 -1.66
CA SER A 121 -12.70 17.25 -1.86
C SER A 121 -12.24 17.92 -0.57
N THR A 122 -11.11 18.61 -0.64
CA THR A 122 -10.61 19.44 0.47
C THR A 122 -11.23 20.84 0.41
N PRO A 123 -11.46 21.52 1.56
CA PRO A 123 -12.03 22.87 1.57
C PRO A 123 -11.12 23.92 0.92
N VAL A 124 -9.82 23.65 0.84
CA VAL A 124 -8.82 24.52 0.20
C VAL A 124 -8.37 23.89 -1.11
N SER A 125 -8.20 24.72 -2.15
CA SER A 125 -7.68 24.25 -3.44
C SER A 125 -6.25 23.72 -3.32
N TRP A 126 -5.92 22.66 -4.05
CA TRP A 126 -4.58 22.07 -4.07
C TRP A 126 -3.48 23.08 -4.40
N ASN A 127 -3.75 23.96 -5.36
CA ASN A 127 -2.82 25.02 -5.77
C ASN A 127 -2.49 26.00 -4.65
N THR A 128 -3.48 26.34 -3.82
CA THR A 128 -3.26 27.20 -2.67
C THR A 128 -2.47 26.47 -1.59
N MET A 129 -2.81 25.20 -1.31
CA MET A 129 -2.16 24.40 -0.27
C MET A 129 -0.64 24.31 -0.48
N TYR A 130 -0.18 23.89 -1.65
CA TYR A 130 1.27 23.74 -1.86
C TYR A 130 1.99 25.10 -1.93
N LYS A 131 1.37 26.17 -2.45
CA LYS A 131 1.96 27.51 -2.46
C LYS A 131 2.18 28.03 -1.04
N CYS A 132 1.19 27.85 -0.16
CA CYS A 132 1.33 28.21 1.26
C CYS A 132 2.40 27.34 1.94
N PHE A 133 2.40 26.03 1.68
CA PHE A 133 3.39 25.11 2.23
C PHE A 133 4.83 25.50 1.84
N PHE A 134 5.11 25.56 0.54
CA PHE A 134 6.45 25.90 0.06
C PHE A 134 6.84 27.36 0.35
N GLY A 135 5.87 28.28 0.36
CA GLY A 135 6.09 29.67 0.78
C GLY A 135 6.54 29.76 2.24
N PHE A 136 5.89 29.02 3.15
CA PHE A 136 6.28 28.98 4.55
C PHE A 136 7.67 28.37 4.75
N PHE A 137 7.94 27.20 4.17
CA PHE A 137 9.25 26.55 4.30
C PHE A 137 10.37 27.37 3.67
N GLY A 138 10.13 27.95 2.49
CA GLY A 138 11.09 28.83 1.83
C GLY A 138 11.39 30.07 2.66
N PHE A 139 10.36 30.70 3.23
CA PHE A 139 10.53 31.86 4.11
C PHE A 139 11.28 31.49 5.40
N MET A 140 10.93 30.37 6.04
CA MET A 140 11.57 29.90 7.26
C MET A 140 13.06 29.61 7.03
N MET A 141 13.40 28.90 5.95
CA MET A 141 14.78 28.61 5.57
C MET A 141 15.58 29.89 5.30
N PHE A 142 14.95 30.88 4.65
CA PHE A 142 15.56 32.19 4.44
C PHE A 142 15.80 32.95 5.75
N MET A 143 14.85 32.94 6.68
CA MET A 143 15.01 33.57 8.01
C MET A 143 16.11 32.89 8.84
N PHE A 144 16.21 31.56 8.81
CA PHE A 144 17.31 30.84 9.47
C PHE A 144 18.66 31.19 8.85
N TRP A 145 18.74 31.29 7.52
CA TRP A 145 19.95 31.75 6.84
C TRP A 145 20.34 33.17 7.28
N LEU A 146 19.38 34.10 7.36
CA LEU A 146 19.64 35.44 7.89
C LEU A 146 20.10 35.41 9.36
N GLY A 147 19.50 34.56 10.19
CA GLY A 147 19.91 34.38 11.59
C GLY A 147 21.34 33.85 11.74
N GLN A 148 21.84 33.11 10.73
CA GLN A 148 23.24 32.68 10.68
C GLN A 148 24.18 33.80 10.22
N VAL A 149 23.75 34.65 9.28
CA VAL A 149 24.54 35.81 8.82
C VAL A 149 24.62 36.90 9.90
N PHE A 150 23.53 37.09 10.65
CA PHE A 150 23.41 38.05 11.74
C PHE A 150 23.18 37.34 13.08
N PRO A 151 24.19 36.63 13.61
CA PRO A 151 24.04 35.90 14.85
C PRO A 151 23.91 36.88 16.03
N SER A 152 22.97 36.59 16.92
CA SER A 152 22.91 37.25 18.22
C SER A 152 23.97 36.65 19.14
N TYR A 153 24.73 37.50 19.82
CA TYR A 153 25.71 37.11 20.82
C TYR A 153 25.59 38.02 22.04
N GLN A 154 25.98 37.52 23.21
CA GLN A 154 26.09 38.35 24.41
C GLN A 154 27.38 39.19 24.30
N PRO A 155 27.36 40.48 24.68
CA PRO A 155 28.51 41.37 24.58
C PRO A 155 29.54 41.07 25.70
N VAL A 156 30.03 39.84 25.72
CA VAL A 156 31.03 39.32 26.65
C VAL A 156 32.23 38.83 25.85
N SER A 157 33.42 39.04 26.40
CA SER A 157 34.64 38.51 25.80
C SER A 157 34.63 36.97 25.77
N PRO A 158 35.42 36.34 24.89
CA PRO A 158 35.57 34.89 24.88
C PRO A 158 35.98 34.35 26.25
N LYS A 159 35.45 33.18 26.61
CA LYS A 159 35.76 32.52 27.88
C LYS A 159 37.25 32.19 27.95
N GLN A 160 37.92 32.72 28.98
CA GLN A 160 39.33 32.47 29.26
C GLN A 160 39.49 31.14 30.01
N TYR A 161 40.53 30.39 29.67
CA TYR A 161 40.83 29.07 30.25
C TYR A 161 42.31 29.00 30.62
N PRO A 162 42.67 28.47 31.80
CA PRO A 162 44.06 28.35 32.24
C PRO A 162 44.83 27.28 31.43
N TYR A 163 46.14 27.18 31.67
CA TYR A 163 47.03 26.15 31.11
C TYR A 163 46.98 26.06 29.57
N ASN A 164 47.25 27.19 28.89
CA ASN A 164 47.23 27.29 27.43
C ASN A 164 45.92 26.78 26.80
N ASN A 165 44.78 27.28 27.31
CA ASN A 165 43.44 26.84 26.91
C ASN A 165 43.18 25.34 27.15
N LEU A 166 43.63 24.82 28.31
CA LEU A 166 43.48 23.42 28.72
C LEU A 166 44.08 22.45 27.67
N TYR A 167 45.30 22.74 27.19
CA TYR A 167 45.90 22.03 26.06
C TYR A 167 45.99 20.51 26.31
N LEU A 168 46.49 20.11 27.48
CA LEU A 168 46.65 18.69 27.83
C LEU A 168 45.29 18.01 28.04
N GLU A 169 44.34 18.69 28.68
CA GLU A 169 43.01 18.15 28.96
C GLU A 169 42.13 18.04 27.72
N ARG A 170 42.38 18.85 26.68
CA ARG A 170 41.71 18.78 25.37
C ARG A 170 42.37 17.80 24.39
N GLY A 171 43.37 17.04 24.85
CA GLY A 171 44.04 16.01 24.05
C GLY A 171 45.24 16.50 23.24
N GLY A 172 45.88 17.60 23.65
CA GLY A 172 47.16 18.05 23.11
C GLY A 172 48.29 17.05 23.36
N ASP A 173 49.33 17.09 22.51
CA ASP A 173 50.48 16.20 22.63
C ASP A 173 51.41 16.68 23.75
N PRO A 174 51.66 15.89 24.80
CA PRO A 174 52.53 16.30 25.92
C PRO A 174 53.99 16.54 25.52
N ASN A 175 54.41 16.09 24.33
CA ASN A 175 55.78 16.27 23.83
C ASN A 175 55.96 17.57 23.03
N VAL A 176 54.89 18.30 22.77
CA VAL A 176 54.91 19.55 22.01
C VAL A 176 54.49 20.67 22.94
N ASP A 177 55.37 21.66 23.11
CA ASP A 177 55.03 22.87 23.85
C ASP A 177 54.10 23.75 22.99
N PRO A 178 52.83 23.97 23.39
CA PRO A 178 51.92 24.83 22.65
C PRO A 178 52.34 26.30 22.78
N GLU A 179 51.84 27.14 21.87
CA GLU A 179 52.02 28.58 21.99
C GLU A 179 51.48 29.10 23.33
N PRO A 180 52.21 29.98 24.04
CA PRO A 180 51.81 30.42 25.38
C PRO A 180 50.60 31.36 25.31
N VAL A 181 49.47 30.92 25.87
CA VAL A 181 48.25 31.72 25.98
C VAL A 181 48.14 32.24 27.42
N ILE A 182 48.51 33.50 27.63
CA ILE A 182 48.52 34.15 28.94
C ILE A 182 47.31 35.08 29.07
N HIS A 183 46.56 34.92 30.15
CA HIS A 183 45.45 35.80 30.50
C HIS A 183 45.86 36.72 31.66
N TYR A 184 45.63 38.02 31.53
CA TYR A 184 45.92 39.02 32.55
C TYR A 184 44.62 39.51 33.20
N GLU A 185 44.70 39.95 34.46
CA GLU A 185 43.59 40.62 35.14
C GLU A 185 43.35 42.01 34.52
N ILE A 186 42.07 42.37 34.33
CA ILE A 186 41.62 43.64 33.73
C ILE A 186 41.08 44.54 34.83
#